data_AF-A0A9E4RVE0-F1
#
_entry.id   AF-A0A9E4RVE0-F1
#
_cell.length_a   1.000
_cell.length_b   1.000
_cell.length_c   1.000
_cell.angle_alpha   90.00
_cell.angle_beta   90.00
_cell.angle_gamma   90.00
#
_symmetry.space_group_name_H-M   'P 1'
#
loop_
_entity.id
_entity.type
_entity.pdbx_description
1 polymer ?
#
loop_
_entity_poly.entity_id
_entity_poly.type
_entity_poly.pdbx_seq_one_letter_code
_entity_poly.pdbx_strand_id
1 'polypeptide(L)'
;MTLTGLLILAGGFILMALAIVPAIKRRIRDNGVASYVPPALRYPAFRAYWLGLLASVSGYQMFRAAQAWFVYELTGSPLFLGYAAAANAVPGIFFNVFGGVYADKLNKRLLVMSTQAINAGLIFLLAVLTLLDVVQVWHIMVIAFVSGAVEAFDTPARQAIYPHLIDRRDMMSAVALNSSVWSGNRIIAPAIAGFIIAATNMETAFFVAGSGFAVMALVMLFLHVPHIPIGGRGSPLQDMLEGFRFIRGNSIFSFLITMTFFNSFFGMAYVFLMPVIAQDHLGLGPGTYGTLLSAGGVGSLLVTVWLGSRSTFRSKGLFIIGGAVMFG
;
A
#
# COMPACT_ATOMS: atom_id res chain seq x y z
N MET A 1 -15.76 -24.61 -5.90
CA MET A 1 -14.40 -25.15 -6.15
C MET A 1 -13.96 -25.96 -4.92
N THR A 2 -13.29 -27.10 -5.07
CA THR A 2 -12.80 -27.88 -3.93
C THR A 2 -11.65 -27.15 -3.20
N LEU A 3 -11.54 -27.32 -1.88
CA LEU A 3 -10.50 -26.73 -1.01
C LEU A 3 -9.08 -26.96 -1.56
N THR A 4 -8.87 -28.09 -2.25
CA THR A 4 -7.65 -28.45 -2.97
C THR A 4 -7.36 -27.55 -4.17
N GLY A 5 -8.37 -27.16 -4.96
CA GLY A 5 -8.19 -26.25 -6.09
C GLY A 5 -7.79 -24.83 -5.66
N LEU A 6 -8.30 -24.38 -4.52
CA LEU A 6 -7.94 -23.09 -3.90
C LEU A 6 -6.50 -23.08 -3.36
N LEU A 7 -6.09 -24.15 -2.68
CA LEU A 7 -4.71 -24.31 -2.21
C LEU A 7 -3.72 -24.43 -3.38
N ILE A 8 -4.11 -25.04 -4.50
CA ILE A 8 -3.29 -25.14 -5.72
C ILE A 8 -3.16 -23.77 -6.41
N LEU A 9 -4.20 -22.93 -6.42
CA LEU A 9 -4.13 -21.58 -6.98
C LEU A 9 -3.30 -20.64 -6.11
N ALA A 10 -3.50 -20.64 -4.79
CA ALA A 10 -2.69 -19.85 -3.86
C ALA A 10 -1.22 -20.31 -3.83
N GLY A 11 -0.99 -21.62 -3.80
CA GLY A 11 0.33 -22.23 -3.94
C GLY A 11 0.95 -21.96 -5.31
N GLY A 12 0.15 -21.94 -6.38
CA GLY A 12 0.57 -21.63 -7.74
C GLY A 12 1.02 -20.17 -7.89
N PHE A 13 0.36 -19.22 -7.23
CA PHE A 13 0.79 -17.83 -7.22
C PHE A 13 2.10 -17.62 -6.44
N ILE A 14 2.25 -18.33 -5.31
CA ILE A 14 3.49 -18.34 -4.51
C ILE A 14 4.64 -19.01 -5.28
N LEU A 15 4.38 -20.13 -5.96
CA LEU A 15 5.35 -20.83 -6.80
C LEU A 15 5.71 -20.02 -8.05
N MET A 16 4.76 -19.32 -8.65
CA MET A 16 5.01 -18.40 -9.77
C MET A 16 5.89 -17.25 -9.31
N ALA A 17 5.62 -16.64 -8.16
CA ALA A 17 6.46 -15.60 -7.56
C ALA A 17 7.88 -16.11 -7.23
N LEU A 18 8.00 -17.33 -6.68
CA LEU A 18 9.29 -17.98 -6.39
C LEU A 18 10.06 -18.38 -7.67
N ALA A 19 9.37 -18.76 -8.75
CA ALA A 19 9.96 -19.16 -10.02
C ALA A 19 10.38 -17.96 -10.89
N ILE A 20 9.71 -16.81 -10.75
CA ILE A 20 10.05 -15.57 -11.45
C ILE A 20 11.45 -15.06 -11.06
N VAL A 21 11.84 -15.20 -9.79
CA VAL A 21 13.13 -14.71 -9.27
C VAL A 21 14.35 -15.35 -9.98
N PRO A 22 14.47 -16.69 -10.08
CA PRO A 22 15.56 -17.34 -10.80
C PRO A 22 15.43 -17.26 -12.33
N ALA A 23 14.21 -17.25 -12.89
CA ALA A 23 13.98 -17.14 -14.33
C ALA A 23 14.44 -15.78 -14.90
N ILE A 24 14.19 -14.70 -14.16
CA ILE A 24 14.70 -13.35 -14.49
C ILE A 24 16.23 -13.28 -14.33
N LYS A 25 16.81 -13.96 -13.32
CA LYS A 25 18.27 -14.04 -13.13
C LYS A 25 18.98 -14.70 -14.31
N ARG A 26 18.36 -15.71 -14.94
CA ARG A 26 18.86 -16.35 -16.17
C ARG A 26 18.75 -15.43 -17.38
N ARG A 27 17.59 -14.79 -17.57
CA ARG A 27 17.32 -13.99 -18.78
C ARG A 27 18.08 -12.66 -18.84
N ILE A 28 18.47 -12.09 -17.69
CA ILE A 28 19.33 -10.90 -17.60
C ILE A 28 20.80 -11.22 -17.90
N ARG A 29 21.23 -12.46 -17.71
CA ARG A 29 22.60 -12.89 -18.00
C ARG A 29 22.84 -13.06 -19.51
N ASP A 30 21.81 -13.46 -20.25
CA ASP A 30 21.94 -13.89 -21.64
C ASP A 30 21.67 -12.78 -22.67
N ASN A 31 20.96 -11.70 -22.29
CA ASN A 31 20.70 -10.57 -23.19
C ASN A 31 21.26 -9.27 -22.61
N GLY A 32 22.17 -8.60 -23.32
CA GLY A 32 22.75 -7.29 -22.99
C GLY A 32 21.76 -6.12 -22.96
N VAL A 33 20.67 -6.21 -22.19
CA VAL A 33 19.60 -5.22 -22.05
C VAL A 33 19.92 -4.20 -20.94
N ALA A 34 21.19 -3.86 -20.77
CA ALA A 34 21.63 -2.92 -19.73
C ALA A 34 21.07 -1.49 -19.92
N SER A 35 20.47 -1.18 -21.07
CA SER A 35 20.00 0.17 -21.45
C SER A 35 18.56 0.54 -21.07
N TYR A 36 17.68 -0.40 -20.69
CA TYR A 36 16.26 -0.11 -20.40
C TYR A 36 15.78 -0.46 -18.98
N VAL A 37 16.61 -1.09 -18.16
CA VAL A 37 16.23 -1.41 -16.78
C VAL A 37 16.41 -0.15 -15.92
N PRO A 38 15.35 0.34 -15.23
CA PRO A 38 15.45 1.43 -14.27
C PRO A 38 16.65 1.22 -13.33
N PRO A 39 17.50 2.24 -13.10
CA PRO A 39 18.75 2.10 -12.34
C PRO A 39 18.58 1.38 -11.00
N ALA A 40 17.46 1.61 -10.31
CA ALA A 40 17.13 0.96 -9.04
C ALA A 40 16.98 -0.57 -9.13
N LEU A 41 16.47 -1.12 -10.24
CA LEU A 41 16.28 -2.56 -10.42
C LEU A 41 17.59 -3.32 -10.70
N ARG A 42 18.71 -2.61 -10.86
CA ARG A 42 20.06 -3.22 -10.95
C ARG A 42 20.51 -3.79 -9.60
N TYR A 43 19.99 -3.27 -8.49
CA TYR A 43 20.30 -3.76 -7.15
C TYR A 43 19.48 -5.03 -6.85
N PRO A 44 20.12 -6.19 -6.62
CA PRO A 44 19.41 -7.46 -6.47
C PRO A 44 18.51 -7.49 -5.23
N ALA A 45 18.95 -6.89 -4.12
CA ALA A 45 18.17 -6.77 -2.89
C ALA A 45 16.93 -5.89 -3.09
N PHE A 46 17.10 -4.73 -3.74
CA PHE A 46 15.99 -3.85 -4.10
C PHE A 46 15.00 -4.52 -5.06
N ARG A 47 15.48 -5.25 -6.06
CA ARG A 47 14.60 -5.94 -7.02
C ARG A 47 13.74 -7.00 -6.36
N ALA A 48 14.30 -7.80 -5.44
CA ALA A 48 13.53 -8.78 -4.68
C ALA A 48 12.47 -8.08 -3.81
N TYR A 49 12.87 -7.02 -3.09
CA TYR A 49 11.96 -6.19 -2.31
C TYR A 49 10.84 -5.58 -3.16
N TRP A 50 11.16 -5.05 -4.33
CA TRP A 50 10.20 -4.40 -5.23
C TRP A 50 9.16 -5.40 -5.79
N LEU A 51 9.57 -6.62 -6.13
CA LEU A 51 8.64 -7.68 -6.54
C LEU A 51 7.72 -8.11 -5.38
N GLY A 52 8.26 -8.24 -4.17
CA GLY A 52 7.46 -8.50 -2.97
C GLY A 52 6.49 -7.37 -2.68
N LEU A 53 6.94 -6.12 -2.84
CA LEU A 53 6.11 -4.92 -2.67
C LEU A 53 4.97 -4.89 -3.70
N LEU A 54 5.26 -5.17 -4.97
CA LEU A 54 4.24 -5.26 -6.02
C LEU A 54 3.17 -6.30 -5.65
N ALA A 55 3.58 -7.51 -5.23
CA ALA A 55 2.65 -8.55 -4.82
C ALA A 55 1.82 -8.14 -3.59
N SER A 56 2.45 -7.56 -2.57
CA SER A 56 1.76 -7.11 -1.36
C SER A 56 0.78 -5.97 -1.62
N VAL A 57 1.15 -4.98 -2.43
CA VAL A 57 0.28 -3.84 -2.74
C VAL A 57 -0.87 -4.29 -3.63
N SER A 58 -0.64 -5.21 -4.57
CA SER A 58 -1.72 -5.82 -5.35
C SER A 58 -2.69 -6.54 -4.41
N GLY A 59 -2.18 -7.38 -3.51
CA GLY A 59 -2.99 -8.10 -2.53
C GLY A 59 -3.79 -7.16 -1.62
N TYR A 60 -3.17 -6.08 -1.14
CA TYR A 60 -3.84 -5.06 -0.33
C TYR A 60 -5.02 -4.41 -1.08
N GLN A 61 -4.81 -3.99 -2.32
CA GLN A 61 -5.87 -3.32 -3.10
C GLN A 61 -6.98 -4.29 -3.52
N MET A 62 -6.64 -5.55 -3.83
CA MET A 62 -7.62 -6.61 -4.07
C MET A 62 -8.45 -6.88 -2.81
N PHE A 63 -7.80 -7.03 -1.65
CA PHE A 63 -8.45 -7.28 -0.38
C PHE A 63 -9.43 -6.17 -0.03
N ARG A 64 -9.01 -4.90 -0.13
CA ARG A 64 -9.89 -3.76 0.18
C ARG A 64 -11.13 -3.71 -0.71
N ALA A 65 -10.97 -3.97 -2.01
CA ALA A 65 -12.09 -3.99 -2.95
C ALA A 65 -13.05 -5.16 -2.67
N ALA A 66 -12.51 -6.37 -2.50
CA ALA A 66 -13.28 -7.57 -2.20
C ALA A 66 -14.01 -7.44 -0.85
N GLN A 67 -13.33 -6.93 0.18
CA GLN A 67 -13.90 -6.70 1.50
C GLN A 67 -15.04 -5.69 1.46
N ALA A 68 -14.87 -4.57 0.74
CA ALA A 68 -15.93 -3.58 0.60
C ALA A 68 -17.16 -4.16 -0.11
N TRP A 69 -16.96 -4.90 -1.20
CA TRP A 69 -18.05 -5.60 -1.88
C TRP A 69 -18.75 -6.60 -0.94
N PHE A 70 -17.98 -7.39 -0.21
CA PHE A 70 -18.54 -8.44 0.63
C PHE A 70 -19.34 -7.91 1.83
N VAL A 71 -18.90 -6.81 2.45
CA VAL A 71 -19.69 -6.12 3.49
C VAL A 71 -21.00 -5.61 2.92
N TYR A 72 -20.98 -5.05 1.70
CA TYR A 72 -22.20 -4.59 1.04
C TYR A 72 -23.15 -5.75 0.72
N GLU A 73 -22.63 -6.87 0.22
CA GLU A 73 -23.40 -8.07 -0.08
C GLU A 73 -24.09 -8.66 1.16
N LEU A 74 -23.39 -8.67 2.31
CA LEU A 74 -23.93 -9.18 3.58
C LEU A 74 -24.95 -8.26 4.26
N THR A 75 -24.84 -6.94 4.04
CA THR A 75 -25.62 -5.94 4.82
C THR A 75 -26.64 -5.15 4.00
N GLY A 76 -26.45 -5.05 2.68
CA GLY A 76 -27.20 -4.18 1.79
C GLY A 76 -27.10 -2.68 2.10
N SER A 77 -26.17 -2.27 2.98
CA SER A 77 -26.17 -0.92 3.55
C SER A 77 -24.82 -0.21 3.40
N PRO A 78 -24.79 0.97 2.74
CA PRO A 78 -23.58 1.79 2.62
C PRO A 78 -22.99 2.22 3.97
N LEU A 79 -23.81 2.27 5.01
CA LEU A 79 -23.40 2.69 6.35
C LEU A 79 -22.40 1.70 6.98
N PHE A 80 -22.56 0.39 6.72
CA PHE A 80 -21.62 -0.63 7.17
C PHE A 80 -20.27 -0.57 6.44
N LEU A 81 -20.23 -0.05 5.21
CA LEU A 81 -18.96 0.25 4.52
C LEU A 81 -18.20 1.35 5.25
N GLY A 82 -18.91 2.40 5.69
CA GLY A 82 -18.35 3.46 6.53
C GLY A 82 -17.78 2.91 7.83
N TYR A 83 -18.50 2.01 8.50
CA TYR A 83 -18.01 1.35 9.71
C TYR A 83 -16.81 0.43 9.46
N ALA A 84 -16.77 -0.33 8.37
CA ALA A 84 -15.61 -1.16 8.04
C ALA A 84 -14.37 -0.30 7.75
N ALA A 85 -14.55 0.82 7.03
CA ALA A 85 -13.48 1.80 6.79
C ALA A 85 -13.01 2.45 8.10
N ALA A 86 -13.93 2.83 8.98
CA ALA A 86 -13.60 3.39 10.29
C ALA A 86 -12.88 2.37 11.18
N ALA A 87 -13.33 1.11 11.17
CA ALA A 87 -12.68 0.03 11.90
C ALA A 87 -11.22 -0.15 11.49
N ASN A 88 -10.88 0.05 10.21
CA ASN A 88 -9.49 0.04 9.74
C ASN A 88 -8.73 1.34 10.07
N ALA A 89 -9.36 2.50 9.87
CA ALA A 89 -8.70 3.81 10.01
C ALA A 89 -8.41 4.20 11.47
N VAL A 90 -9.33 3.94 12.40
CA VAL A 90 -9.21 4.30 13.83
C VAL A 90 -7.95 3.71 14.47
N PRO A 91 -7.71 2.39 14.42
CA PRO A 91 -6.48 1.81 14.96
C PRO A 91 -5.26 2.27 14.18
N GLY A 92 -5.36 2.44 12.85
CA GLY A 92 -4.30 3.02 12.04
C GLY A 92 -3.83 4.36 12.59
N ILE A 93 -4.74 5.30 12.83
CA ILE A 93 -4.42 6.63 13.37
C ILE A 93 -3.82 6.53 14.78
N PHE A 94 -4.44 5.73 15.66
CA PHE A 94 -4.00 5.61 17.05
C PHE A 94 -2.61 4.96 17.17
N PHE A 95 -2.38 3.88 16.43
CA PHE A 95 -1.13 3.11 16.51
C PHE A 95 -0.01 3.70 15.65
N ASN A 96 -0.29 4.51 14.62
CA ASN A 96 0.77 5.05 13.75
C ASN A 96 1.75 5.96 14.52
N VAL A 97 1.24 6.68 15.52
CA VAL A 97 2.05 7.46 16.46
C VAL A 97 3.09 6.60 17.18
N PHE A 98 2.70 5.40 17.61
CA PHE A 98 3.61 4.43 18.23
C PHE A 98 4.45 3.68 17.19
N GLY A 99 3.88 3.44 16.00
CA GLY A 99 4.47 2.70 14.91
C GLY A 99 5.84 3.23 14.49
N GLY A 100 5.98 4.55 14.36
CA GLY A 100 7.27 5.19 14.06
C GLY A 100 8.32 4.94 15.15
N VAL A 101 7.94 5.11 16.41
CA VAL A 101 8.86 5.00 17.54
C VAL A 101 9.35 3.56 17.74
N TYR A 102 8.46 2.59 17.58
CA TYR A 102 8.83 1.17 17.62
C TYR A 102 9.58 0.72 16.36
N ALA A 103 9.28 1.29 15.19
CA ALA A 103 10.02 1.00 13.95
C ALA A 103 11.50 1.40 14.07
N ASP A 104 11.82 2.47 14.80
CA ASP A 104 13.22 2.89 15.01
C ASP A 104 13.99 1.99 15.99
N LYS A 105 13.28 1.37 16.94
CA LYS A 105 13.88 0.54 18.01
C LYS A 105 13.89 -0.96 17.74
N LEU A 106 13.02 -1.43 16.86
CA LEU A 106 12.95 -2.84 16.50
C LEU A 106 13.82 -3.16 15.28
N ASN A 107 14.04 -4.45 15.07
CA ASN A 107 14.61 -4.94 13.82
C ASN A 107 13.57 -4.74 12.71
N LYS A 108 13.82 -3.76 11.83
CA LYS A 108 12.88 -3.32 10.80
C LYS A 108 12.49 -4.47 9.88
N ARG A 109 13.45 -5.34 9.52
CA ARG A 109 13.21 -6.51 8.69
C ARG A 109 12.24 -7.49 9.35
N LEU A 110 12.45 -7.77 10.64
CA LEU A 110 11.56 -8.65 11.40
C LEU A 110 10.18 -8.02 11.55
N LEU A 111 10.11 -6.71 11.80
CA LEU A 111 8.85 -5.98 11.92
C LEU A 111 8.02 -6.09 10.63
N VAL A 112 8.60 -5.76 9.47
CA VAL A 112 7.90 -5.90 8.17
C VAL A 112 7.53 -7.36 7.89
N MET A 113 8.39 -8.32 8.21
CA MET A 113 8.06 -9.74 8.03
C MET A 113 6.85 -10.15 8.89
N SER A 114 6.84 -9.75 10.17
CA SER A 114 5.77 -10.08 11.11
C SER A 114 4.45 -9.41 10.73
N THR A 115 4.45 -8.11 10.39
CA THR A 115 3.24 -7.39 9.96
C THR A 115 2.63 -8.03 8.72
N GLN A 116 3.46 -8.38 7.74
CA GLN A 116 3.03 -9.04 6.51
C GLN A 116 2.48 -10.44 6.75
N ALA A 117 3.11 -11.21 7.64
CA ALA A 117 2.62 -12.53 8.02
C ALA A 117 1.28 -12.46 8.77
N ILE A 118 1.12 -11.49 9.67
CA ILE A 118 -0.14 -11.27 10.40
C ILE A 118 -1.26 -10.90 9.42
N ASN A 119 -1.03 -9.93 8.52
CA ASN A 119 -2.03 -9.54 7.52
C ASN A 119 -2.39 -10.71 6.58
N ALA A 120 -1.40 -11.49 6.13
CA ALA A 120 -1.68 -12.69 5.35
C ALA A 120 -2.57 -13.68 6.14
N GLY A 121 -2.25 -13.92 7.41
CA GLY A 121 -3.03 -14.79 8.29
C GLY A 121 -4.47 -14.31 8.50
N LEU A 122 -4.67 -13.01 8.71
CA LEU A 122 -6.00 -12.41 8.84
C LEU A 122 -6.83 -12.56 7.56
N ILE A 123 -6.22 -12.32 6.40
CA ILE A 123 -6.91 -12.44 5.10
C ILE A 123 -7.23 -13.90 4.80
N PHE A 124 -6.32 -14.84 5.09
CA PHE A 124 -6.60 -16.26 4.94
C PHE A 124 -7.66 -16.76 5.92
N LEU A 125 -7.68 -16.25 7.15
CA LEU A 125 -8.76 -16.53 8.09
C LEU A 125 -10.10 -16.08 7.53
N LEU A 126 -10.19 -14.86 6.98
CA LEU A 126 -11.41 -14.39 6.33
C LEU A 126 -11.80 -15.27 5.14
N ALA A 127 -10.83 -15.67 4.31
CA ALA A 127 -11.06 -16.54 3.16
C ALA A 127 -11.63 -17.90 3.60
N VAL A 128 -11.11 -18.50 4.68
CA VAL A 128 -11.59 -19.76 5.23
C VAL A 128 -12.98 -19.61 5.85
N LEU A 129 -13.24 -18.55 6.62
CA LEU A 129 -14.57 -18.27 7.18
C LEU A 129 -15.62 -18.08 6.07
N THR A 130 -15.22 -17.46 4.97
CA THR A 130 -16.07 -17.27 3.78
C THR A 130 -16.32 -18.60 3.07
N LEU A 131 -15.29 -19.43 2.90
CA LEU A 131 -15.42 -20.75 2.28
C LEU A 131 -16.29 -21.72 3.10
N LEU A 132 -16.37 -21.52 4.42
CA LEU A 132 -17.23 -22.30 5.32
C LEU A 132 -18.64 -21.72 5.45
N ASP A 133 -18.96 -20.61 4.77
CA ASP A 133 -20.24 -19.90 4.86
C ASP A 133 -20.66 -19.47 6.28
N VAL A 134 -19.69 -19.36 7.21
CA VAL A 134 -19.92 -18.93 8.61
C VAL A 134 -19.54 -17.47 8.86
N VAL A 135 -19.13 -16.77 7.80
CA VAL A 135 -18.67 -15.38 7.91
C VAL A 135 -19.82 -14.45 8.27
N GLN A 136 -19.51 -13.47 9.11
CA GLN A 136 -20.45 -12.48 9.63
C GLN A 136 -19.77 -11.12 9.61
N VAL A 137 -20.56 -10.06 9.58
CA VAL A 137 -20.07 -8.68 9.43
C VAL A 137 -19.07 -8.30 10.53
N TRP A 138 -19.27 -8.76 11.76
CA TRP A 138 -18.36 -8.47 12.86
C TRP A 138 -16.98 -9.13 12.67
N HIS A 139 -16.89 -10.30 12.03
CA HIS A 139 -15.60 -10.92 11.69
C HIS A 139 -14.80 -9.99 10.77
N ILE A 140 -15.48 -9.41 9.77
CA ILE A 140 -14.87 -8.46 8.83
C ILE A 140 -14.41 -7.19 9.56
N MET A 141 -15.18 -6.69 10.52
CA MET A 141 -14.82 -5.52 11.31
C MET A 141 -13.63 -5.75 12.23
N VAL A 142 -13.57 -6.91 12.91
CA VAL A 142 -12.42 -7.29 13.74
C VAL A 142 -11.17 -7.41 12.88
N ILE A 143 -11.27 -8.06 11.71
CA ILE A 143 -10.14 -8.20 10.78
C ILE A 143 -9.70 -6.83 10.25
N ALA A 144 -10.64 -5.95 9.87
CA ALA A 144 -10.34 -4.57 9.50
C ALA A 144 -9.56 -3.83 10.59
N PHE A 145 -10.01 -3.97 11.84
CA PHE A 145 -9.40 -3.33 13.01
C PHE A 145 -7.98 -3.81 13.26
N VAL A 146 -7.77 -5.13 13.33
CA VAL A 146 -6.42 -5.68 13.55
C VAL A 146 -5.51 -5.35 12.37
N SER A 147 -6.01 -5.43 11.13
CA SER A 147 -5.23 -5.09 9.94
C SER A 147 -4.78 -3.61 9.95
N GLY A 148 -5.67 -2.69 10.33
CA GLY A 148 -5.33 -1.27 10.46
C GLY A 148 -4.30 -1.00 11.56
N ALA A 149 -4.39 -1.71 12.69
CA ALA A 149 -3.38 -1.64 13.75
C ALA A 149 -2.01 -2.14 13.26
N VAL A 150 -1.97 -3.23 12.50
CA VAL A 150 -0.73 -3.82 11.97
C VAL A 150 -0.09 -2.92 10.90
N GLU A 151 -0.91 -2.33 10.02
CA GLU A 151 -0.45 -1.43 8.95
C GLU A 151 0.26 -0.18 9.50
N ALA A 152 -0.14 0.28 10.68
CA ALA A 152 0.47 1.39 11.40
C ALA A 152 1.95 1.16 11.74
N PHE A 153 2.38 -0.09 11.92
CA PHE A 153 3.78 -0.46 12.15
C PHE A 153 4.50 -0.81 10.84
N ASP A 154 3.78 -1.34 9.85
CA ASP A 154 4.34 -1.80 8.58
C ASP A 154 4.89 -0.63 7.74
N THR A 155 4.11 0.44 7.61
CA THR A 155 4.46 1.61 6.79
C THR A 155 5.79 2.27 7.21
N PRO A 156 5.98 2.68 8.50
CA PRO A 156 7.24 3.29 8.92
C PRO A 156 8.42 2.32 8.82
N ALA A 157 8.22 1.03 9.14
CA ALA A 157 9.26 0.02 9.03
C ALA A 157 9.76 -0.15 7.58
N ARG A 158 8.84 -0.16 6.60
CA ARG A 158 9.20 -0.20 5.17
C ARG A 158 9.95 1.05 4.73
N GLN A 159 9.49 2.22 5.16
CA GLN A 159 10.16 3.49 4.85
C GLN A 159 11.58 3.55 5.42
N ALA A 160 11.83 2.91 6.56
CA ALA A 160 13.18 2.83 7.15
C ALA A 160 14.11 1.84 6.43
N ILE A 161 13.61 0.72 5.91
CA ILE A 161 14.43 -0.27 5.17
C ILE A 161 14.79 0.25 3.78
N TYR A 162 13.84 0.90 3.12
CA TYR A 162 13.91 1.24 1.72
C TYR A 162 15.20 1.98 1.28
N PRO A 163 15.70 3.00 2.02
CA PRO A 163 16.92 3.71 1.66
C PRO A 163 18.21 2.89 1.79
N HIS A 164 18.17 1.77 2.54
CA HIS A 164 19.34 0.91 2.77
C HIS A 164 19.52 -0.17 1.69
N LEU A 165 18.53 -0.32 0.79
CA LEU A 165 18.57 -1.30 -0.29
C LEU A 165 19.15 -0.74 -1.60
N ILE A 166 19.39 0.57 -1.65
CA ILE A 166 19.80 1.28 -2.86
C ILE A 166 20.79 2.41 -2.55
N ASP A 167 21.70 2.69 -3.48
CA ASP A 167 22.57 3.85 -3.36
C ASP A 167 21.79 5.16 -3.53
N ARG A 168 22.22 6.22 -2.83
CA ARG A 168 21.58 7.54 -2.87
C ARG A 168 21.41 8.11 -4.28
N ARG A 169 22.33 7.81 -5.20
CA ARG A 169 22.30 8.25 -6.61
C ARG A 169 21.08 7.73 -7.37
N ASP A 170 20.58 6.54 -7.02
CA ASP A 170 19.48 5.87 -7.72
C ASP A 170 18.16 5.92 -6.92
N MET A 171 18.16 6.61 -5.77
CA MET A 171 17.00 6.76 -4.88
C MET A 171 15.77 7.32 -5.62
N MET A 172 15.96 8.30 -6.50
CA MET A 172 14.86 8.87 -7.27
C MET A 172 14.21 7.84 -8.21
N SER A 173 15.01 6.96 -8.81
CA SER A 173 14.50 5.86 -9.64
C SER A 173 13.70 4.87 -8.80
N ALA A 174 14.17 4.56 -7.59
CA ALA A 174 13.42 3.73 -6.67
C ALA A 174 12.09 4.38 -6.31
N VAL A 175 12.09 5.67 -5.92
CA VAL A 175 10.88 6.38 -5.48
C VAL A 175 9.85 6.39 -6.59
N ALA A 176 10.28 6.66 -7.83
CA ALA A 176 9.42 6.56 -9.01
C ALA A 176 8.80 5.17 -9.16
N LEU A 177 9.59 4.10 -9.01
CA LEU A 177 9.09 2.71 -9.08
C LEU A 177 8.11 2.38 -7.96
N ASN A 178 8.33 2.88 -6.74
CA ASN A 178 7.41 2.67 -5.63
C ASN A 178 6.08 3.39 -5.89
N SER A 179 6.13 4.66 -6.31
CA SER A 179 4.94 5.41 -6.71
C SER A 179 4.17 4.73 -7.84
N SER A 180 4.86 4.19 -8.83
CA SER A 180 4.23 3.43 -9.93
C SER A 180 3.48 2.19 -9.44
N VAL A 181 4.01 1.47 -8.44
CA VAL A 181 3.33 0.31 -7.85
C VAL A 181 2.03 0.75 -7.17
N TRP A 182 2.08 1.77 -6.31
CA TRP A 182 0.90 2.26 -5.58
C TRP A 182 -0.17 2.82 -6.51
N SER A 183 0.21 3.68 -7.46
CA SER A 183 -0.73 4.30 -8.39
C SER A 183 -1.28 3.31 -9.41
N GLY A 184 -0.43 2.41 -9.95
CA GLY A 184 -0.84 1.41 -10.93
C GLY A 184 -1.79 0.36 -10.33
N ASN A 185 -1.45 -0.17 -9.15
CA ASN A 185 -2.27 -1.20 -8.50
C ASN A 185 -3.59 -0.66 -7.99
N ARG A 186 -3.73 0.65 -7.74
CA ARG A 186 -4.99 1.25 -7.27
C ARG A 186 -6.15 1.03 -8.25
N ILE A 187 -5.85 0.86 -9.54
CA ILE A 187 -6.86 0.64 -10.58
C ILE A 187 -6.87 -0.83 -11.01
N ILE A 188 -5.69 -1.37 -11.30
CA ILE A 188 -5.56 -2.70 -11.91
C ILE A 188 -5.98 -3.80 -10.93
N ALA A 189 -5.54 -3.72 -9.67
CA ALA A 189 -5.72 -4.81 -8.73
C ALA A 189 -7.19 -4.97 -8.28
N PRO A 190 -7.96 -3.90 -7.96
CA PRO A 190 -9.40 -4.01 -7.73
C PRO A 190 -10.18 -4.57 -8.92
N ALA A 191 -9.81 -4.21 -10.15
CA ALA A 191 -10.44 -4.74 -11.35
C ALA A 191 -10.20 -6.26 -11.50
N ILE A 192 -8.96 -6.71 -11.23
CA ILE A 192 -8.63 -8.14 -11.19
C ILE A 192 -9.43 -8.85 -10.08
N ALA A 193 -9.57 -8.25 -8.89
CA ALA A 193 -10.38 -8.82 -7.83
C ALA A 193 -11.85 -8.97 -8.25
N GLY A 194 -12.45 -7.94 -8.86
CA GLY A 194 -13.82 -8.01 -9.38
C GLY A 194 -14.00 -9.11 -10.43
N PHE A 195 -13.03 -9.27 -11.35
CA PHE A 195 -13.05 -10.35 -12.32
C PHE A 195 -12.94 -11.73 -11.66
N ILE A 196 -12.07 -11.90 -10.68
CA ILE A 196 -11.93 -13.16 -9.93
C ILE A 196 -13.23 -13.50 -9.19
N ILE A 197 -13.84 -12.51 -8.53
CA ILE A 197 -15.12 -12.69 -7.83
C ILE A 197 -16.21 -13.12 -8.82
N ALA A 198 -16.30 -12.47 -9.98
CA ALA A 198 -17.31 -12.78 -11.00
C ALA A 198 -17.10 -14.13 -11.69
N ALA A 199 -15.85 -14.55 -11.93
CA ALA A 199 -15.52 -15.79 -12.65
C ALA A 199 -15.45 -17.01 -11.73
N THR A 200 -15.11 -16.79 -10.45
CA THR A 200 -15.02 -17.85 -9.45
C THR A 200 -15.95 -17.52 -8.30
N ASN A 201 -15.42 -17.11 -7.15
CA ASN A 201 -16.17 -16.73 -5.95
C ASN A 201 -15.36 -15.73 -5.10
N MET A 202 -15.97 -15.21 -4.04
CA MET A 202 -15.38 -14.27 -3.10
C MET A 202 -14.14 -14.83 -2.37
N GLU A 203 -14.20 -16.07 -1.90
CA GLU A 203 -13.10 -16.70 -1.15
C GLU A 203 -11.80 -16.80 -1.96
N THR A 204 -11.90 -17.05 -3.27
CA THR A 204 -10.74 -17.11 -4.16
C THR A 204 -10.04 -15.76 -4.24
N ALA A 205 -10.80 -14.67 -4.30
CA ALA A 205 -10.24 -13.32 -4.29
C ALA A 205 -9.47 -13.03 -2.99
N PHE A 206 -10.00 -13.47 -1.84
CA PHE A 206 -9.29 -13.35 -0.56
C PHE A 206 -8.04 -14.22 -0.49
N PHE A 207 -8.06 -15.47 -0.97
CA PHE A 207 -6.85 -16.31 -1.03
C PHE A 207 -5.76 -15.70 -1.92
N VAL A 208 -6.13 -15.16 -3.09
CA VAL A 208 -5.17 -14.49 -3.97
C VAL A 208 -4.62 -13.23 -3.29
N ALA A 209 -5.47 -12.43 -2.65
CA ALA A 209 -5.05 -11.24 -1.93
C ALA A 209 -4.07 -11.56 -0.77
N GLY A 210 -4.39 -12.56 0.05
CA GLY A 210 -3.55 -13.01 1.16
C GLY A 210 -2.20 -13.56 0.71
N SER A 211 -2.16 -14.23 -0.45
CA SER A 211 -0.91 -14.74 -1.03
C SER A 211 0.07 -13.62 -1.40
N GLY A 212 -0.42 -12.46 -1.82
CA GLY A 212 0.41 -11.28 -2.06
C GLY A 212 1.17 -10.80 -0.82
N PHE A 213 0.50 -10.81 0.34
CA PHE A 213 1.14 -10.50 1.62
C PHE A 213 2.14 -11.58 2.04
N ALA A 214 1.77 -12.86 1.87
CA ALA A 214 2.65 -13.99 2.16
C ALA A 214 3.93 -13.96 1.33
N VAL A 215 3.84 -13.61 0.03
CA VAL A 215 5.00 -13.45 -0.85
C VAL A 215 5.96 -12.40 -0.31
N MET A 216 5.47 -11.24 0.14
CA MET A 216 6.32 -10.22 0.72
C MET A 216 6.95 -10.66 2.06
N ALA A 217 6.21 -11.37 2.91
CA ALA A 217 6.76 -11.95 4.14
C ALA A 217 7.90 -12.93 3.83
N LEU A 218 7.74 -13.79 2.81
CA LEU A 218 8.78 -14.69 2.33
C LEU A 218 9.98 -13.95 1.73
N VAL A 219 9.74 -12.91 0.92
CA VAL A 219 10.81 -12.06 0.39
C VAL A 219 11.62 -11.48 1.55
N MET A 220 10.97 -10.92 2.56
CA MET A 220 11.65 -10.36 3.75
C MET A 220 12.38 -11.43 4.58
N LEU A 221 11.88 -12.67 4.59
CA LEU A 221 12.54 -13.80 5.24
C LEU A 221 13.86 -14.17 4.55
N PHE A 222 13.96 -14.06 3.22
CA PHE A 222 15.20 -14.38 2.49
C PHE A 222 16.07 -13.16 2.17
N LEU A 223 15.52 -11.95 2.27
CA LEU A 223 16.22 -10.72 1.96
C LEU A 223 17.28 -10.41 3.02
N HIS A 224 18.54 -10.32 2.61
CA HIS A 224 19.60 -9.82 3.47
C HIS A 224 19.56 -8.30 3.51
N VAL A 225 19.06 -7.74 4.61
CA VAL A 225 19.07 -6.29 4.86
C VAL A 225 20.34 -5.98 5.66
N PRO A 226 21.20 -5.03 5.23
CA PRO A 226 22.34 -4.58 6.01
C PRO A 226 21.90 -4.20 7.43
N HIS A 227 22.77 -4.40 8.42
CA HIS A 227 22.42 -4.07 9.81
C HIS A 227 22.14 -2.56 9.93
N ILE A 228 20.87 -2.22 10.11
CA ILE A 228 20.44 -0.84 10.36
C ILE A 228 20.61 -0.60 11.87
N PRO A 229 21.48 0.34 12.29
CA PRO A 229 21.65 0.66 13.70
C PRO A 229 20.30 0.92 14.36
N ILE A 230 20.05 0.27 15.48
CA ILE A 230 18.84 0.50 16.26
C ILE A 230 18.97 1.88 16.90
N GLY A 231 18.00 2.76 16.66
CA GLY A 231 18.04 4.14 17.14
C GLY A 231 17.68 4.26 18.62
N GLY A 232 18.55 4.91 19.40
CA GLY A 232 18.26 5.56 20.69
C GLY A 232 17.91 4.69 21.90
N ARG A 233 18.68 4.82 23.00
CA ARG A 233 18.40 4.25 24.34
C ARG A 233 17.31 5.02 25.13
N GLY A 234 16.47 5.82 24.48
CA GLY A 234 15.51 6.73 25.12
C GLY A 234 14.11 6.12 25.36
N SER A 235 13.25 6.83 26.11
CA SER A 235 11.83 6.47 26.25
C SER A 235 11.04 6.81 24.98
N PRO A 236 10.22 5.89 24.43
CA PRO A 236 9.39 6.14 23.25
C PRO A 236 8.57 7.45 23.30
N LEU A 237 8.01 7.74 24.48
CA LEU A 237 7.21 8.94 24.70
C LEU A 237 8.06 10.21 24.69
N GLN A 238 9.32 10.14 25.14
CA GLN A 238 10.23 11.28 25.12
C GLN A 238 10.68 11.61 23.70
N ASP A 239 11.06 10.61 22.90
CA ASP A 239 11.45 10.80 21.50
C ASP A 239 10.28 11.41 20.69
N MET A 240 9.05 10.99 20.99
CA MET A 240 7.83 11.52 20.38
C MET A 240 7.57 12.98 20.78
N LEU A 241 7.67 13.31 22.08
CA LEU A 241 7.56 14.69 22.58
C LEU A 241 8.64 15.61 22.00
N GLU A 242 9.85 15.09 21.83
CA GLU A 242 10.97 15.81 21.23
C GLU A 242 10.74 16.05 19.73
N GLY A 243 10.18 15.08 19.00
CA GLY A 243 9.72 15.25 17.62
C GLY A 243 8.67 16.35 17.48
N PHE A 244 7.64 16.37 18.35
CA PHE A 244 6.66 17.46 18.37
C PHE A 244 7.29 18.82 18.68
N ARG A 245 8.23 18.87 19.63
CA ARG A 245 8.96 20.09 19.97
C ARG A 245 9.83 20.58 18.80
N PHE A 246 10.47 19.66 18.09
CA PHE A 246 11.26 19.96 16.89
C PHE A 246 10.39 20.51 15.75
N ILE A 247 9.24 19.88 15.48
CA ILE A 247 8.27 20.35 14.48
C ILE A 247 7.81 21.77 14.82
N ARG A 248 7.48 22.03 16.09
CA ARG A 248 7.06 23.36 16.55
C ARG A 248 8.18 24.39 16.48
N GLY A 249 9.43 23.98 16.68
CA GLY A 249 10.60 24.85 16.62
C GLY A 249 11.06 25.20 15.21
N ASN A 250 10.73 24.37 14.21
CA ASN A 250 11.12 24.59 12.82
C ASN A 250 9.92 25.00 11.95
N SER A 251 9.87 26.28 11.58
CA SER A 251 8.76 26.87 10.81
C SER A 251 8.52 26.18 9.46
N ILE A 252 9.55 25.63 8.82
CA ILE A 252 9.41 24.91 7.53
C ILE A 252 8.67 23.59 7.76
N PHE A 253 9.06 22.81 8.76
CA PHE A 253 8.39 21.53 9.05
C PHE A 253 6.96 21.75 9.55
N SER A 254 6.74 22.73 10.42
CA SER A 254 5.38 23.08 10.86
C SER A 254 4.51 23.48 9.68
N PHE A 255 5.01 24.34 8.78
CA PHE A 255 4.26 24.76 7.60
C PHE A 255 3.93 23.57 6.69
N LEU A 256 4.91 22.72 6.37
CA LEU A 256 4.70 21.55 5.51
C LEU A 256 3.69 20.57 6.12
N ILE A 257 3.80 20.25 7.40
CA ILE A 257 2.90 19.30 8.08
C ILE A 257 1.48 19.87 8.15
N THR A 258 1.32 21.13 8.54
CA THR A 258 0.00 21.79 8.57
C THR A 258 -0.61 21.82 7.18
N MET A 259 0.16 22.19 6.17
CA MET A 259 -0.31 22.24 4.79
C MET A 259 -0.73 20.86 4.28
N THR A 260 0.06 19.82 4.52
CA THR A 260 -0.29 18.43 4.17
C THR A 260 -1.53 17.98 4.92
N PHE A 261 -1.70 18.35 6.18
CA PHE A 261 -2.90 18.04 6.95
C PHE A 261 -4.14 18.68 6.33
N PHE A 262 -4.14 19.99 6.06
CA PHE A 262 -5.27 20.66 5.44
C PHE A 262 -5.59 20.09 4.04
N ASN A 263 -4.57 19.88 3.21
CA ASN A 263 -4.73 19.30 1.89
C ASN A 263 -5.32 17.88 1.95
N SER A 264 -4.83 17.03 2.86
CA SER A 264 -5.32 15.65 3.00
C SER A 264 -6.70 15.58 3.64
N PHE A 265 -6.99 16.43 4.63
CA PHE A 265 -8.24 16.39 5.38
C PHE A 265 -9.40 16.97 4.56
N PHE A 266 -9.22 18.15 3.96
CA PHE A 266 -10.27 18.80 3.18
C PHE A 266 -10.25 18.33 1.72
N GLY A 267 -9.08 18.23 1.13
CA GLY A 267 -8.94 17.97 -0.28
C GLY A 267 -9.01 16.50 -0.69
N MET A 268 -9.06 15.51 0.22
CA MET A 268 -9.42 14.13 -0.15
C MET A 268 -10.92 13.84 -0.02
N ALA A 269 -11.68 14.70 0.67
CA ALA A 269 -13.11 14.52 0.85
C ALA A 269 -13.88 14.52 -0.48
N TYR A 270 -13.40 15.26 -1.49
CA TYR A 270 -14.02 15.27 -2.82
C TYR A 270 -14.03 13.89 -3.48
N VAL A 271 -13.03 13.02 -3.24
CA VAL A 271 -12.98 11.67 -3.84
C VAL A 271 -14.17 10.83 -3.36
N PHE A 272 -14.53 10.97 -2.08
CA PHE A 272 -15.65 10.25 -1.47
C PHE A 272 -17.01 10.87 -1.80
N LEU A 273 -17.07 12.18 -1.99
CA LEU A 273 -18.29 12.90 -2.38
C LEU A 273 -18.54 12.92 -3.90
N MET A 274 -17.54 12.56 -4.71
CA MET A 274 -17.64 12.57 -6.17
C MET A 274 -18.80 11.74 -6.74
N PRO A 275 -19.15 10.56 -6.21
CA PRO A 275 -20.35 9.84 -6.65
C PRO A 275 -21.64 10.65 -6.47
N VAL A 276 -21.79 11.32 -5.33
CA VAL A 276 -22.95 12.18 -5.00
C VAL A 276 -22.98 13.40 -5.92
N ILE A 277 -21.83 14.05 -6.14
CA ILE A 277 -21.72 15.20 -7.04
C ILE A 277 -22.05 14.78 -8.48
N ALA A 278 -21.53 13.65 -8.94
CA ALA A 278 -21.76 13.16 -10.29
C ALA A 278 -23.21 12.73 -10.51
N GLN A 279 -23.81 12.01 -9.57
CA GLN A 279 -25.14 11.42 -9.72
C GLN A 279 -26.27 12.39 -9.36
N ASP A 280 -26.19 13.08 -8.22
CA ASP A 280 -27.30 13.88 -7.69
C ASP A 280 -27.27 15.33 -8.20
N HIS A 281 -26.08 15.89 -8.49
CA HIS A 281 -25.94 17.28 -8.94
C HIS A 281 -25.67 17.44 -10.44
N LEU A 282 -24.95 16.50 -11.06
CA LEU A 282 -24.62 16.56 -12.48
C LEU A 282 -25.46 15.61 -13.35
N GLY A 283 -26.26 14.72 -12.74
CA GLY A 283 -27.09 13.76 -13.46
C GLY A 283 -26.31 12.78 -14.34
N LEU A 284 -25.03 12.55 -14.02
CA LEU A 284 -24.11 11.77 -14.83
C LEU A 284 -24.19 10.28 -14.47
N GLY A 285 -24.15 9.42 -15.49
CA GLY A 285 -24.15 7.97 -15.33
C GLY A 285 -22.82 7.39 -14.82
N PRO A 286 -22.80 6.09 -14.47
CA PRO A 286 -21.62 5.39 -13.92
C PRO A 286 -20.37 5.45 -14.81
N GLY A 287 -20.55 5.48 -16.14
CA GLY A 287 -19.46 5.59 -17.10
C GLY A 287 -18.73 6.93 -17.02
N THR A 288 -19.46 8.04 -16.78
CA THR A 288 -18.89 9.38 -16.67
C THR A 288 -18.22 9.64 -15.31
N TYR A 289 -18.68 8.96 -14.26
CA TYR A 289 -17.97 8.91 -12.98
C TYR A 289 -16.58 8.27 -13.13
N GLY A 290 -16.50 7.16 -13.88
CA GLY A 290 -15.23 6.50 -14.18
C GLY A 290 -14.27 7.39 -14.95
N THR A 291 -14.76 8.18 -15.92
CA THR A 291 -13.91 9.14 -16.65
C THR A 291 -13.44 10.31 -15.78
N LEU A 292 -14.28 10.81 -14.85
CA LEU A 292 -13.89 11.83 -13.87
C LEU A 292 -12.74 11.35 -12.95
N LEU A 293 -12.86 10.14 -12.40
CA LEU A 293 -11.79 9.54 -11.60
C LEU A 293 -10.52 9.27 -12.44
N SER A 294 -10.70 8.83 -13.68
CA SER A 294 -9.61 8.58 -14.61
C SER A 294 -8.86 9.86 -14.95
N ALA A 295 -9.55 11.00 -15.08
CA ALA A 295 -8.90 12.30 -15.32
C ALA A 295 -7.97 12.68 -14.15
N GLY A 296 -8.40 12.46 -12.90
CA GLY A 296 -7.55 12.64 -11.73
C GLY A 296 -6.33 11.71 -11.72
N GLY A 297 -6.52 10.45 -12.10
CA GLY A 297 -5.44 9.48 -12.28
C GLY A 297 -4.43 9.89 -13.36
N VAL A 298 -4.90 10.26 -14.55
CA VAL A 298 -4.08 10.71 -15.69
C VAL A 298 -3.30 11.97 -15.32
N GLY A 299 -3.94 12.96 -14.69
CA GLY A 299 -3.26 14.16 -14.20
C GLY A 299 -2.13 13.84 -13.22
N SER A 300 -2.38 12.93 -12.27
CA SER A 300 -1.35 12.50 -11.31
C SER A 300 -0.16 11.80 -11.99
N LEU A 301 -0.41 10.96 -13.01
CA LEU A 301 0.63 10.29 -13.77
C LEU A 301 1.45 11.27 -14.59
N LEU A 302 0.79 12.21 -15.29
CA LEU A 302 1.45 13.24 -16.08
C LEU A 302 2.36 14.11 -15.20
N VAL A 303 1.87 14.57 -14.05
CA VAL A 303 2.65 15.35 -13.09
C VAL A 303 3.80 14.53 -12.50
N THR A 304 3.59 13.26 -12.16
CA THR A 304 4.63 12.38 -11.62
C THR A 304 5.75 12.14 -12.62
N VAL A 305 5.41 11.84 -13.88
CA VAL A 305 6.40 11.66 -14.96
C VAL A 305 7.13 12.98 -15.22
N TRP A 306 6.41 14.09 -15.26
CA TRP A 306 7.00 15.42 -15.48
C TRP A 306 7.98 15.80 -14.37
N LEU A 307 7.58 15.63 -13.10
CA LEU A 307 8.45 15.88 -11.94
C LEU A 307 9.64 14.92 -11.90
N GLY A 308 9.42 13.63 -12.18
CA GLY A 308 10.47 12.60 -12.20
C GLY A 308 11.51 12.78 -13.31
N SER A 309 11.14 13.45 -14.41
CA SER A 309 12.05 13.78 -15.51
C SER A 309 13.02 14.92 -15.21
N ARG A 310 12.79 15.71 -14.14
CA ARG A 310 13.62 16.87 -13.78
C ARG A 310 14.44 16.60 -12.52
N SER A 311 15.77 16.61 -12.66
CA SER A 311 16.72 16.23 -11.60
C SER A 311 16.96 17.29 -10.52
N THR A 312 16.65 18.56 -10.77
CA THR A 312 16.88 19.66 -9.82
C THR A 312 15.81 20.75 -9.91
N PHE A 313 15.07 20.94 -8.82
CA PHE A 313 14.16 22.08 -8.64
C PHE A 313 14.82 23.10 -7.71
N ARG A 314 15.07 24.30 -8.22
CA ARG A 314 15.69 25.42 -7.48
C ARG A 314 14.71 26.07 -6.48
N SER A 315 13.41 25.82 -6.62
CA SER A 315 12.32 26.40 -5.82
C SER A 315 11.23 25.37 -5.47
N LYS A 316 11.64 24.25 -4.86
CA LYS A 316 10.75 23.16 -4.42
C LYS A 316 9.57 23.66 -3.58
N GLY A 317 9.79 24.65 -2.71
CA GLY A 317 8.74 25.24 -1.86
C GLY A 317 7.60 25.91 -2.64
N LEU A 318 7.92 26.68 -3.69
CA LEU A 318 6.88 27.34 -4.51
C LEU A 318 6.05 26.33 -5.29
N PHE A 319 6.64 25.22 -5.75
CA PHE A 319 5.88 24.16 -6.42
C PHE A 319 4.94 23.43 -5.46
N ILE A 320 5.36 23.21 -4.22
CA ILE A 320 4.49 22.64 -3.19
C ILE A 320 3.32 23.59 -2.90
N ILE A 321 3.60 24.89 -2.73
CA ILE A 321 2.58 25.92 -2.48
C ILE A 321 1.62 26.04 -3.66
N GLY A 322 2.14 26.19 -4.88
CA GLY A 322 1.33 26.32 -6.10
C GLY A 322 0.49 25.08 -6.36
N GLY A 323 1.01 23.88 -6.12
CA GLY A 323 0.27 22.64 -6.25
C GLY A 323 -0.90 22.53 -5.25
N ALA A 324 -0.69 22.91 -3.99
CA ALA A 324 -1.77 22.87 -3.00
C ALA A 324 -2.83 23.95 -3.23
N VAL A 325 -2.45 25.14 -3.68
CA VAL A 325 -3.39 26.21 -4.05
C VAL A 325 -4.18 25.83 -5.29
N MET A 326 -3.61 25.08 -6.23
CA MET A 326 -4.36 24.54 -7.37
C MET A 326 -5.31 23.40 -6.99
N PHE A 327 -5.05 22.71 -5.88
CA PHE A 327 -5.83 21.57 -5.44
C PHE A 327 -7.02 21.96 -4.55
N GLY A 328 -6.86 22.99 -3.72
CA GLY A 328 -7.93 23.56 -2.89
C GLY A 328 -8.76 24.59 -3.65
#